data_AF-A0A8C6Y0L2-F1
#
_entry.id   AF-A0A8C6Y0L2-F1
#
_cell.length_a   1.000
_cell.length_b   1.000
_cell.length_c   1.000
_cell.angle_alpha   90.00
_cell.angle_beta   90.00
_cell.angle_gamma   90.00
#
_symmetry.space_group_name_H-M   'P 1'
#
loop_
_entity.id
_entity.type
_entity.pdbx_description
1 polymer ?
#
loop_
_entity_poly.entity_id
_entity_poly.type
_entity_poly.pdbx_seq_one_letter_code
_entity_poly.pdbx_strand_id
1 'polypeptide(L)'
;MERSQPPPVYVYGAEYVARCDALSKVPRRASMVHALVEAYSLLPHMRDEASGFCYLNDAVLGILQLRRKFDRVLYVDLDLHHGDGVEDAFSFTSKVMTVSLHKFAPGFFPGTGDVTEVGLGRGRYYSVNVPLQDGIKNETYYQLCEAVLKDVYAAFRPGAVVLQLGADTIAGDPMCAFNLTPEGIGKCLNYVLQWQLPTLVLGGGGYHLANTARCWTYLTGVILGKTLPSEIPDHEFFTEYGPDYVLEITPSCRPDRNEPQRIQEILGCVKGHLKHVT
;
A
#
# COMPACT_ATOMS: atom_id res chain seq x y z
N MET A 1 -26.23 21.35 3.68
CA MET A 1 -25.45 21.53 2.44
C MET A 1 -24.53 20.34 2.35
N GLU A 2 -24.93 19.30 1.62
CA GLU A 2 -24.11 18.12 1.38
C GLU A 2 -22.81 18.59 0.71
N ARG A 3 -21.67 18.42 1.38
CA ARG A 3 -20.38 18.66 0.71
C ARG A 3 -20.22 17.54 -0.30
N SER A 4 -20.50 17.81 -1.57
CA SER A 4 -20.13 16.92 -2.67
C SER A 4 -18.65 16.58 -2.52
N GLN A 5 -18.30 15.30 -2.39
CA GLN A 5 -16.90 14.90 -2.37
C GLN A 5 -16.22 15.43 -3.64
N PRO A 6 -15.04 16.06 -3.53
CA PRO A 6 -14.32 16.48 -4.71
C PRO A 6 -14.02 15.27 -5.59
N PRO A 7 -14.08 15.40 -6.93
CA PRO A 7 -13.82 14.28 -7.81
C PRO A 7 -12.39 13.74 -7.59
N PRO A 8 -12.15 12.43 -7.74
CA PRO A 8 -10.81 11.89 -7.78
C PRO A 8 -9.97 12.64 -8.83
N VAL A 9 -8.77 13.06 -8.43
CA VAL A 9 -7.85 13.76 -9.32
C VAL A 9 -6.64 12.86 -9.55
N TYR A 10 -6.33 12.62 -10.83
CA TYR A 10 -5.08 11.97 -11.20
C TYR A 10 -3.95 12.99 -11.19
N VAL A 11 -2.91 12.74 -10.40
CA VAL A 11 -1.72 13.59 -10.38
C VAL A 11 -0.75 13.08 -11.44
N TYR A 12 -0.65 13.81 -12.55
CA TYR A 12 0.19 13.49 -13.70
C TYR A 12 0.98 14.69 -14.17
N GLY A 13 2.22 14.47 -14.62
CA GLY A 13 3.05 15.48 -15.28
C GLY A 13 3.76 14.89 -16.49
N ALA A 14 3.34 15.25 -17.71
CA ALA A 14 3.99 14.80 -18.94
C ALA A 14 5.47 15.22 -19.01
N GLU A 15 5.78 16.42 -18.53
CA GLU A 15 7.15 16.95 -18.44
C GLU A 15 7.99 16.18 -17.40
N TYR A 16 7.35 15.70 -16.33
CA TYR A 16 7.98 14.84 -15.33
C TYR A 16 8.36 13.49 -15.95
N VAL A 17 7.46 12.84 -16.66
CA VAL A 17 7.71 11.56 -17.36
C VAL A 17 8.80 11.70 -18.43
N ALA A 18 8.75 12.73 -19.28
CA ALA A 18 9.71 12.90 -20.39
C ALA A 18 11.14 13.24 -19.92
N ARG A 19 11.29 14.01 -18.83
CA ARG A 19 12.59 14.43 -18.30
C ARG A 19 13.33 13.31 -17.59
N CYS A 20 12.55 12.44 -16.98
CA CYS A 20 12.94 11.20 -16.34
C CYS A 20 13.60 10.21 -17.32
N ASP A 21 13.14 10.17 -18.58
CA ASP A 21 13.71 9.32 -19.63
C ASP A 21 15.00 9.88 -20.28
N ALA A 22 15.33 11.17 -20.08
CA ALA A 22 16.36 11.87 -20.84
C ALA A 22 17.77 11.89 -20.24
N LEU A 23 18.00 11.42 -19.01
CA LEU A 23 19.32 11.45 -18.35
C LEU A 23 19.99 10.06 -18.36
N SER A 24 21.25 9.98 -18.80
CA SER A 24 21.95 8.73 -19.10
C SER A 24 23.14 8.41 -18.18
N LYS A 25 23.18 7.15 -17.73
CA LYS A 25 24.36 6.23 -17.68
C LYS A 25 23.95 4.75 -17.73
N VAL A 26 22.64 4.47 -17.67
CA VAL A 26 21.98 3.24 -18.11
C VAL A 26 20.69 3.70 -18.80
N PRO A 27 20.32 3.18 -19.98
CA PRO A 27 19.03 3.52 -20.59
C PRO A 27 17.89 3.18 -19.60
N ARG A 28 17.00 4.14 -19.31
CA ARG A 28 15.83 4.02 -18.39
C ARG A 28 16.09 4.02 -16.86
N ARG A 29 16.99 4.88 -16.34
CA ARG A 29 17.25 4.96 -14.87
C ARG A 29 16.84 6.28 -14.19
N ALA A 30 16.74 7.40 -14.91
CA ALA A 30 16.57 8.70 -14.25
C ALA A 30 15.12 9.08 -13.90
N SER A 31 14.18 8.13 -14.02
CA SER A 31 12.76 8.34 -13.75
C SER A 31 12.32 8.24 -12.29
N MET A 32 13.25 8.11 -11.34
CA MET A 32 12.87 7.69 -9.99
C MET A 32 13.21 8.61 -8.81
N VAL A 33 14.07 9.66 -8.84
CA VAL A 33 14.40 10.30 -7.53
C VAL A 33 14.81 11.79 -7.45
N HIS A 34 15.79 12.30 -8.19
CA HIS A 34 16.61 13.39 -7.61
C HIS A 34 16.54 14.75 -8.33
N ALA A 35 15.51 15.54 -8.02
CA ALA A 35 15.56 17.01 -8.19
C ALA A 35 14.84 17.82 -7.09
N LEU A 36 14.08 17.17 -6.21
CA LEU A 36 13.49 17.83 -5.02
C LEU A 36 14.45 17.92 -3.82
N VAL A 37 15.56 17.19 -3.87
CA VAL A 37 16.51 17.07 -2.76
C VAL A 37 17.41 18.31 -2.62
N GLU A 38 17.74 18.98 -3.72
CA GLU A 38 18.55 20.22 -3.67
C GLU A 38 17.68 21.47 -3.38
N ALA A 39 16.37 21.42 -3.70
CA ALA A 39 15.46 22.54 -3.51
C ALA A 39 14.91 22.69 -2.07
N TYR A 40 14.96 21.62 -1.26
CA TYR A 40 14.34 21.62 0.08
C TYR A 40 15.28 21.24 1.24
N SER A 41 16.54 20.87 0.99
CA SER A 41 17.51 20.53 2.04
C SER A 41 17.05 19.42 3.01
N LEU A 42 16.36 18.39 2.53
CA LEU A 42 15.73 17.34 3.37
C LEU A 42 16.50 16.01 3.45
N LEU A 43 17.75 15.97 2.98
CA LEU A 43 18.68 14.83 3.17
C LEU A 43 18.81 14.32 4.63
N PRO A 44 18.69 15.13 5.70
CA PRO A 44 18.95 14.64 7.06
C PRO A 44 17.94 13.62 7.63
N HIS A 45 16.86 13.29 6.92
CA HIS A 45 15.72 12.53 7.46
C HIS A 45 15.26 11.34 6.61
N MET A 46 15.93 11.06 5.48
CA MET A 46 15.65 9.88 4.66
C MET A 46 16.75 8.85 4.86
N ARG A 47 16.43 7.56 4.71
CA ARG A 47 17.47 6.51 4.56
C ARG A 47 18.40 6.93 3.41
N ASP A 48 19.70 6.77 3.63
CA ASP A 48 20.77 7.08 2.68
C ASP A 48 21.09 5.89 1.75
N GLU A 49 20.17 4.91 1.66
CA GLU A 49 20.31 3.68 0.90
C GLU A 49 19.06 3.38 0.06
N ALA A 50 19.27 2.89 -1.16
CA ALA A 50 18.21 2.33 -2.00
C ALA A 50 17.96 0.86 -1.64
N SER A 51 16.70 0.44 -1.55
CA SER A 51 16.33 -0.90 -1.08
C SER A 51 15.10 -1.43 -1.81
N GLY A 52 15.05 -2.72 -2.12
CA GLY A 52 13.83 -3.37 -2.66
C GLY A 52 13.26 -2.72 -3.93
N PHE A 53 14.12 -2.33 -4.87
CA PHE A 53 13.77 -1.55 -6.08
C PHE A 53 13.34 -0.09 -5.83
N CYS A 54 13.22 0.36 -4.59
CA CYS A 54 12.91 1.74 -4.21
C CYS A 54 14.19 2.57 -4.06
N TYR A 55 14.37 3.53 -4.97
CA TYR A 55 15.50 4.48 -4.92
C TYR A 55 15.10 5.84 -4.28
N LEU A 56 13.80 6.16 -4.30
CA LEU A 56 13.18 7.27 -3.57
C LEU A 56 12.04 6.69 -2.75
N ASN A 57 11.75 7.30 -1.61
CA ASN A 57 10.51 7.06 -0.90
C ASN A 57 9.51 8.20 -1.18
N ASP A 58 8.78 8.10 -2.30
CA ASP A 58 7.77 9.07 -2.70
C ASP A 58 6.56 9.08 -1.75
N ALA A 59 6.23 7.94 -1.14
CA ALA A 59 5.23 7.86 -0.09
C ALA A 59 5.58 8.77 1.11
N VAL A 60 6.83 8.76 1.58
CA VAL A 60 7.31 9.68 2.63
C VAL A 60 7.16 11.14 2.20
N LEU A 61 7.53 11.49 0.96
CA LEU A 61 7.38 12.86 0.46
C LEU A 61 5.90 13.29 0.39
N GLY A 62 5.02 12.39 -0.06
CA GLY A 62 3.58 12.60 -0.09
C GLY A 62 3.01 12.86 1.31
N ILE A 63 3.43 12.07 2.30
CA ILE A 63 3.04 12.24 3.71
C ILE A 63 3.53 13.60 4.24
N LEU A 64 4.80 13.97 4.00
CA LEU A 64 5.35 15.27 4.44
C LEU A 64 4.58 16.45 3.83
N GLN A 65 4.17 16.34 2.57
CA GLN A 65 3.36 17.37 1.91
C GLN A 65 1.96 17.47 2.54
N LEU A 66 1.31 16.33 2.83
CA LEU A 66 0.01 16.30 3.53
C LEU A 66 0.12 16.87 4.94
N ARG A 67 1.23 16.59 5.65
CA ARG A 67 1.48 17.07 7.02
C ARG A 67 1.55 18.60 7.13
N ARG A 68 1.77 19.33 6.03
CA ARG A 68 1.66 20.81 6.00
C ARG A 68 0.23 21.30 6.29
N LYS A 69 -0.78 20.46 6.05
CA LYS A 69 -2.20 20.80 6.23
C LYS A 69 -2.91 19.94 7.28
N PHE A 70 -2.59 18.65 7.38
CA PHE A 70 -3.26 17.69 8.25
C PHE A 70 -2.38 17.31 9.44
N ASP A 71 -2.87 17.47 10.68
CA ASP A 71 -2.07 17.18 11.90
C ASP A 71 -1.67 15.71 12.03
N ARG A 72 -2.52 14.80 11.56
CA ARG A 72 -2.28 13.35 11.59
C ARG A 72 -2.54 12.76 10.20
N VAL A 73 -1.55 12.05 9.68
CA VAL A 73 -1.65 11.32 8.40
C VAL A 73 -1.50 9.84 8.68
N LEU A 74 -2.45 9.04 8.21
CA LEU A 74 -2.38 7.57 8.29
C LEU A 74 -1.76 7.04 6.99
N TYR A 75 -0.73 6.23 7.10
CA TYR A 75 -0.19 5.45 5.99
C TYR A 75 -0.66 4.00 6.12
N VAL A 76 -1.35 3.49 5.11
CA VAL A 76 -1.78 2.10 5.03
C VAL A 76 -1.07 1.44 3.85
N ASP A 77 -0.40 0.33 4.12
CA ASP A 77 0.40 -0.42 3.16
C ASP A 77 -0.17 -1.82 2.99
N LEU A 78 -0.68 -2.10 1.79
CA LEU A 78 -1.24 -3.39 1.40
C LEU A 78 -0.34 -4.13 0.38
N ASP A 79 0.92 -3.70 0.23
CA ASP A 79 1.94 -4.45 -0.50
C ASP A 79 2.20 -5.81 0.15
N LEU A 80 2.72 -6.76 -0.63
CA LEU A 80 3.16 -8.03 -0.07
C LEU A 80 4.31 -7.85 0.92
N HIS A 81 5.18 -6.86 0.70
CA HIS A 81 6.36 -6.59 1.50
C HIS A 81 6.05 -5.59 2.61
N HIS A 82 6.79 -5.70 3.71
CA HIS A 82 6.70 -4.70 4.77
C HIS A 82 7.16 -3.32 4.25
N GLY A 83 6.35 -2.29 4.50
CA GLY A 83 6.63 -0.89 4.18
C GLY A 83 7.70 -0.25 5.07
N ASP A 84 8.83 -0.94 5.27
CA ASP A 84 9.89 -0.62 6.23
C ASP A 84 10.45 0.80 6.06
N GLY A 85 10.62 1.26 4.82
CA GLY A 85 11.15 2.59 4.55
C GLY A 85 10.23 3.73 5.01
N VAL A 86 8.89 3.53 4.94
CA VAL A 86 7.93 4.53 5.44
C VAL A 86 7.81 4.44 6.95
N GLU A 87 7.80 3.22 7.50
CA GLU A 87 7.80 2.97 8.94
C GLU A 87 9.02 3.63 9.62
N ASP A 88 10.23 3.35 9.14
CA ASP A 88 11.46 3.91 9.69
C ASP A 88 11.45 5.43 9.71
N ALA A 89 11.05 6.04 8.59
CA ALA A 89 11.00 7.50 8.42
C ALA A 89 10.08 8.18 9.45
N PHE A 90 9.07 7.49 9.96
CA PHE A 90 8.10 8.02 10.92
C PHE A 90 8.10 7.31 12.27
N SER A 91 9.00 6.35 12.49
CA SER A 91 9.07 5.51 13.69
C SER A 91 9.17 6.29 15.01
N PHE A 92 9.68 7.52 14.99
CA PHE A 92 9.84 8.38 16.17
C PHE A 92 8.74 9.44 16.37
N THR A 93 7.70 9.49 15.53
CA THR A 93 6.66 10.52 15.60
C THR A 93 5.27 9.94 15.82
N SER A 94 4.45 10.60 16.64
CA SER A 94 3.03 10.29 16.81
C SER A 94 2.12 10.98 15.79
N LYS A 95 2.71 11.73 14.85
CA LYS A 95 1.96 12.52 13.86
C LYS A 95 1.69 11.78 12.56
N VAL A 96 2.37 10.65 12.36
CA VAL A 96 2.13 9.73 11.26
C VAL A 96 2.02 8.35 11.88
N MET A 97 0.98 7.61 11.52
CA MET A 97 0.85 6.20 11.89
C MET A 97 1.04 5.35 10.65
N THR A 98 1.89 4.32 10.73
CA THR A 98 2.08 3.34 9.67
C THR A 98 1.32 2.06 10.02
N VAL A 99 0.60 1.51 9.04
CA VAL A 99 -0.09 0.22 9.15
C VAL A 99 0.32 -0.61 7.95
N SER A 100 0.93 -1.77 8.16
CA SER A 100 1.36 -2.66 7.07
C SER A 100 0.84 -4.08 7.26
N LEU A 101 0.22 -4.63 6.22
CA LEU A 101 -0.24 -6.02 6.15
C LEU A 101 0.59 -6.77 5.12
N HIS A 102 1.59 -7.52 5.58
CA HIS A 102 2.63 -8.06 4.71
C HIS A 102 2.97 -9.51 5.06
N LYS A 103 3.65 -10.20 4.15
CA LYS A 103 4.21 -11.52 4.45
C LYS A 103 5.40 -11.35 5.41
N PHE A 104 5.40 -12.14 6.48
CA PHE A 104 6.52 -12.19 7.42
C PHE A 104 6.93 -13.64 7.67
N ALA A 105 8.10 -14.00 7.15
CA ALA A 105 8.67 -15.34 7.28
C ALA A 105 10.20 -15.26 7.27
N PRO A 106 10.90 -16.21 7.89
CA PRO A 106 12.37 -16.27 7.83
C PRO A 106 12.88 -16.21 6.39
N GLY A 107 13.74 -15.24 6.10
CA GLY A 107 14.33 -15.03 4.77
C GLY A 107 13.45 -14.32 3.75
N PHE A 108 12.21 -13.92 4.11
CA PHE A 108 11.40 -13.07 3.26
C PHE A 108 11.79 -11.59 3.43
N PHE A 109 11.98 -10.88 2.32
CA PHE A 109 12.38 -9.47 2.32
C PHE A 109 11.23 -8.57 2.83
N PRO A 110 11.51 -7.46 3.54
CA PRO A 110 12.83 -6.98 4.00
C PRO A 110 13.33 -7.63 5.30
N GLY A 111 12.54 -8.51 5.92
CA GLY A 111 12.89 -9.20 7.17
C GLY A 111 12.52 -8.45 8.45
N THR A 112 11.80 -7.34 8.34
CA THR A 112 11.24 -6.53 9.44
C THR A 112 9.71 -6.59 9.44
N GLY A 113 9.06 -5.96 10.42
CA GLY A 113 7.60 -5.89 10.51
C GLY A 113 6.96 -6.99 11.35
N ASP A 114 7.66 -7.53 12.36
CA ASP A 114 6.98 -8.39 13.34
C ASP A 114 5.89 -7.59 14.09
N VAL A 115 4.86 -8.27 14.59
CA VAL A 115 3.76 -7.63 15.36
C VAL A 115 4.26 -6.88 16.60
N THR A 116 5.46 -7.20 17.09
CA THR A 116 6.14 -6.55 18.22
C THR A 116 6.90 -5.28 17.85
N GLU A 117 7.13 -5.02 16.56
CA GLU A 117 7.72 -3.78 16.06
C GLU A 117 6.66 -2.68 16.04
N VAL A 118 6.70 -1.81 17.05
CA VAL A 118 5.65 -0.81 17.33
C VAL A 118 6.15 0.63 17.23
N GLY A 119 7.30 0.88 16.60
CA GLY A 119 7.92 2.20 16.58
C GLY A 119 8.65 2.56 17.89
N LEU A 120 9.23 3.75 17.92
CA LEU A 120 10.23 4.16 18.92
C LEU A 120 9.93 5.53 19.53
N GLY A 121 10.38 5.77 20.75
CA GLY A 121 10.24 7.07 21.42
C GLY A 121 8.80 7.58 21.43
N ARG A 122 8.55 8.76 20.83
CA ARG A 122 7.21 9.35 20.71
C ARG A 122 6.33 8.66 19.67
N GLY A 123 6.90 7.91 18.74
CA GLY A 123 6.19 7.08 17.76
C GLY A 123 5.93 5.65 18.23
N ARG A 124 6.30 5.31 19.48
CA ARG A 124 5.93 4.00 20.06
C ARG A 124 4.40 3.85 20.08
N TYR A 125 3.92 2.72 19.58
CA TYR A 125 2.52 2.37 19.28
C TYR A 125 1.90 3.08 18.06
N TYR A 126 2.68 3.81 17.27
CA TYR A 126 2.26 4.43 16.01
C TYR A 126 2.78 3.70 14.77
N SER A 127 3.44 2.56 14.95
CA SER A 127 3.70 1.58 13.90
C SER A 127 2.87 0.33 14.21
N VAL A 128 2.07 -0.10 13.24
CA VAL A 128 1.17 -1.25 13.36
C VAL A 128 1.51 -2.25 12.28
N ASN A 129 2.09 -3.37 12.69
CA ASN A 129 2.51 -4.43 11.79
C ASN A 129 1.61 -5.65 11.92
N VAL A 130 1.19 -6.19 10.78
CA VAL A 130 0.36 -7.39 10.69
C VAL A 130 1.11 -8.44 9.88
N PRO A 131 1.91 -9.30 10.54
CA PRO A 131 2.67 -10.35 9.88
C PRO A 131 1.78 -11.51 9.44
N LEU A 132 1.80 -11.85 8.15
CA LEU A 132 0.98 -12.89 7.54
C LEU A 132 1.83 -13.99 6.89
N GLN A 133 1.20 -15.14 6.64
CA GLN A 133 1.78 -16.31 5.99
C GLN A 133 1.24 -16.47 4.55
N ASP A 134 1.88 -17.37 3.79
CA ASP A 134 1.50 -17.65 2.41
C ASP A 134 0.03 -18.07 2.24
N GLY A 135 -0.51 -17.80 1.06
CA GLY A 135 -1.79 -18.33 0.61
C GLY A 135 -3.04 -17.65 1.17
N ILE A 136 -2.90 -16.54 1.91
CA ILE A 136 -4.06 -15.79 2.40
C ILE A 136 -5.01 -15.42 1.26
N LYS A 137 -6.32 -15.54 1.54
CA LYS A 137 -7.41 -15.33 0.59
C LYS A 137 -8.19 -14.05 0.92
N ASN A 138 -8.98 -13.59 -0.06
CA ASN A 138 -9.76 -12.35 0.01
C ASN A 138 -10.52 -12.14 1.32
N GLU A 139 -11.28 -13.16 1.75
CA GLU A 139 -12.17 -13.02 2.91
C GLU A 139 -11.38 -12.87 4.22
N THR A 140 -10.38 -13.74 4.44
CA THR A 140 -9.49 -13.67 5.60
C THR A 140 -8.72 -12.35 5.64
N TYR A 141 -8.16 -11.93 4.50
CA TYR A 141 -7.40 -10.68 4.38
C TYR A 141 -8.28 -9.46 4.66
N TYR A 142 -9.48 -9.39 4.07
CA TYR A 142 -10.41 -8.28 4.28
C TYR A 142 -10.88 -8.20 5.74
N GLN A 143 -11.30 -9.31 6.34
CA GLN A 143 -11.75 -9.33 7.74
C GLN A 143 -10.66 -8.85 8.70
N LEU A 144 -9.42 -9.27 8.47
CA LEU A 144 -8.27 -8.81 9.23
C LEU A 144 -8.01 -7.31 9.02
N CYS A 145 -7.99 -6.87 7.76
CA CYS A 145 -7.74 -5.48 7.39
C CYS A 145 -8.80 -4.55 8.00
N GLU A 146 -10.08 -4.91 7.85
CA GLU A 146 -11.21 -4.19 8.45
C GLU A 146 -11.07 -4.11 9.97
N ALA A 147 -10.78 -5.22 10.65
CA ALA A 147 -10.65 -5.25 12.11
C ALA A 147 -9.52 -4.34 12.61
N VAL A 148 -8.35 -4.39 11.98
CA VAL A 148 -7.20 -3.54 12.32
C VAL A 148 -7.49 -2.08 12.02
N LEU A 149 -7.95 -1.77 10.81
CA LEU A 149 -8.21 -0.40 10.38
C LEU A 149 -9.33 0.26 11.18
N LYS A 150 -10.32 -0.51 11.65
CA LYS A 150 -11.37 -0.03 12.56
C LYS A 150 -10.79 0.49 13.86
N ASP A 151 -9.94 -0.31 14.51
CA ASP A 151 -9.33 0.05 15.79
C ASP A 151 -8.30 1.20 15.59
N VAL A 152 -7.53 1.17 14.49
CA VAL A 152 -6.61 2.25 14.10
C VAL A 152 -7.35 3.57 13.90
N TYR A 153 -8.43 3.58 13.12
CA TYR A 153 -9.19 4.80 12.85
C TYR A 153 -9.75 5.41 14.15
N ALA A 154 -10.29 4.55 15.02
CA ALA A 154 -10.84 4.98 16.32
C ALA A 154 -9.75 5.57 17.24
N ALA A 155 -8.58 4.95 17.30
CA ALA A 155 -7.48 5.40 18.16
C ALA A 155 -6.76 6.63 17.60
N PHE A 156 -6.31 6.56 16.34
CA PHE A 156 -5.44 7.57 15.73
C PHE A 156 -6.20 8.78 15.18
N ARG A 157 -7.46 8.63 14.76
CA ARG A 157 -8.31 9.71 14.22
C ARG A 157 -7.57 10.55 13.15
N PRO A 158 -7.20 9.96 12.00
CA PRO A 158 -6.42 10.64 10.97
C PRO A 158 -7.20 11.79 10.32
N GLY A 159 -6.47 12.79 9.82
CA GLY A 159 -7.02 13.88 9.00
C GLY A 159 -6.86 13.66 7.50
N ALA A 160 -5.95 12.78 7.09
CA ALA A 160 -5.73 12.34 5.71
C ALA A 160 -5.12 10.93 5.70
N VAL A 161 -5.23 10.25 4.56
CA VAL A 161 -4.72 8.90 4.35
C VAL A 161 -3.78 8.87 3.13
N VAL A 162 -2.71 8.09 3.23
CA VAL A 162 -1.92 7.61 2.08
C VAL A 162 -2.09 6.10 2.05
N LEU A 163 -2.56 5.56 0.93
CA LEU A 163 -2.88 4.14 0.77
C LEU A 163 -2.06 3.57 -0.37
N GLN A 164 -1.09 2.72 -0.03
CA GLN A 164 -0.26 1.97 -0.97
C GLN A 164 -0.99 0.66 -1.31
N LEU A 165 -1.13 0.37 -2.61
CA LEU A 165 -1.89 -0.76 -3.14
C LEU A 165 -1.01 -1.64 -4.04
N GLY A 166 0.10 -2.12 -3.51
CA GLY A 166 0.97 -3.12 -4.14
C GLY A 166 0.16 -4.32 -4.64
N ALA A 167 0.33 -4.64 -5.92
CA ALA A 167 -0.37 -5.69 -6.62
C ALA A 167 0.38 -7.03 -6.63
N ASP A 168 1.51 -7.13 -5.93
CA ASP A 168 2.27 -8.38 -5.76
C ASP A 168 1.64 -9.35 -4.73
N THR A 169 0.58 -8.92 -4.06
CA THR A 169 -0.30 -9.78 -3.26
C THR A 169 -1.27 -10.63 -4.11
N ILE A 170 -1.43 -10.28 -5.39
CA ILE A 170 -2.41 -10.87 -6.29
C ILE A 170 -1.97 -12.27 -6.75
N ALA A 171 -2.93 -13.19 -6.86
CA ALA A 171 -2.70 -14.52 -7.37
C ALA A 171 -2.05 -14.49 -8.76
N GLY A 172 -1.03 -15.33 -8.96
CA GLY A 172 -0.26 -15.39 -10.21
C GLY A 172 0.95 -14.46 -10.22
N ASP A 173 1.17 -13.62 -9.20
CA ASP A 173 2.40 -12.85 -9.08
C ASP A 173 3.64 -13.77 -8.93
N PRO A 174 4.78 -13.47 -9.60
CA PRO A 174 6.03 -14.21 -9.45
C PRO A 174 6.54 -14.37 -8.02
N MET A 175 6.18 -13.48 -7.09
CA MET A 175 6.51 -13.61 -5.67
C MET A 175 5.85 -14.85 -5.03
N CYS A 176 4.76 -15.34 -5.62
CA CYS A 176 4.11 -16.60 -5.28
C CYS A 176 3.83 -16.77 -3.77
N ALA A 177 3.40 -15.70 -3.11
CA ALA A 177 3.15 -15.67 -1.67
C ALA A 177 1.65 -15.66 -1.34
N PHE A 178 0.98 -14.52 -1.45
CA PHE A 178 -0.47 -14.39 -1.19
C PHE A 178 -1.32 -14.87 -2.37
N ASN A 179 -2.62 -15.06 -2.13
CA ASN A 179 -3.56 -15.63 -3.09
C ASN A 179 -4.81 -14.75 -3.25
N LEU A 180 -4.60 -13.44 -3.31
CA LEU A 180 -5.67 -12.44 -3.40
C LEU A 180 -6.13 -12.20 -4.83
N THR A 181 -7.28 -11.58 -4.96
CA THR A 181 -7.77 -11.00 -6.22
C THR A 181 -8.01 -9.50 -6.03
N PRO A 182 -8.14 -8.72 -7.12
CA PRO A 182 -8.44 -7.29 -7.04
C PRO A 182 -9.69 -6.98 -6.22
N GLU A 183 -10.68 -7.89 -6.19
CA GLU A 183 -11.88 -7.75 -5.36
C GLU A 183 -11.54 -7.69 -3.86
N GLY A 184 -10.62 -8.53 -3.38
CA GLY A 184 -10.21 -8.54 -1.98
C GLY A 184 -9.54 -7.23 -1.55
N ILE A 185 -8.62 -6.72 -2.38
CA ILE A 185 -7.98 -5.41 -2.18
C ILE A 185 -9.01 -4.27 -2.32
N GLY A 186 -9.95 -4.40 -3.27
CA GLY A 186 -11.04 -3.44 -3.50
C GLY A 186 -11.95 -3.27 -2.29
N LYS A 187 -12.23 -4.35 -1.55
CA LYS A 187 -12.96 -4.26 -0.28
C LYS A 187 -12.19 -3.43 0.76
N CYS A 188 -10.87 -3.63 0.88
CA CYS A 188 -10.02 -2.85 1.79
C CYS A 188 -9.97 -1.37 1.39
N LEU A 189 -9.77 -1.09 0.11
CA LEU A 189 -9.82 0.26 -0.46
C LEU A 189 -11.16 0.94 -0.17
N ASN A 190 -12.28 0.28 -0.47
CA ASN A 190 -13.62 0.82 -0.24
C ASN A 190 -13.87 1.10 1.26
N TYR A 191 -13.36 0.23 2.14
CA TYR A 191 -13.42 0.45 3.59
C TYR A 191 -12.69 1.73 4.01
N VAL A 192 -11.52 2.03 3.43
CA VAL A 192 -10.80 3.29 3.69
C VAL A 192 -11.55 4.50 3.11
N LEU A 193 -12.08 4.38 1.88
CA LEU A 193 -12.77 5.48 1.20
C LEU A 193 -14.08 5.89 1.91
N GLN A 194 -14.74 4.97 2.62
CA GLN A 194 -15.95 5.28 3.37
C GLN A 194 -15.73 6.34 4.48
N TRP A 195 -14.49 6.52 4.95
CA TRP A 195 -14.15 7.53 5.96
C TRP A 195 -14.24 8.96 5.43
N GLN A 196 -14.33 9.12 4.10
CA GLN A 196 -14.45 10.41 3.42
C GLN A 196 -13.32 11.39 3.75
N LEU A 197 -12.12 10.85 4.01
CA LEU A 197 -10.91 11.62 4.21
C LEU A 197 -10.20 11.90 2.88
N PRO A 198 -9.40 12.96 2.78
CA PRO A 198 -8.45 13.12 1.69
C PRO A 198 -7.50 11.91 1.65
N THR A 199 -7.57 11.15 0.56
CA THR A 199 -6.82 9.89 0.38
C THR A 199 -5.93 9.99 -0.86
N LEU A 200 -4.62 9.89 -0.67
CA LEU A 200 -3.65 9.69 -1.73
C LEU A 200 -3.49 8.20 -1.99
N VAL A 201 -3.83 7.73 -3.19
CA VAL A 201 -3.68 6.32 -3.58
C VAL A 201 -2.41 6.15 -4.39
N LEU A 202 -1.59 5.17 -4.02
CA LEU A 202 -0.33 4.83 -4.67
C LEU A 202 -0.37 3.38 -5.19
N GLY A 203 0.49 3.08 -6.17
CA GLY A 203 0.77 1.72 -6.61
C GLY A 203 1.69 0.99 -5.63
N GLY A 204 2.69 0.28 -6.14
CA GLY A 204 3.62 -0.51 -5.34
C GLY A 204 4.28 -1.62 -6.15
N GLY A 205 4.63 -2.73 -5.48
CA GLY A 205 5.00 -3.98 -6.12
C GLY A 205 3.89 -4.51 -7.05
N GLY A 206 4.24 -5.47 -7.90
CA GLY A 206 3.33 -6.02 -8.91
C GLY A 206 4.12 -6.50 -10.13
N TYR A 207 4.50 -7.77 -10.12
CA TYR A 207 5.49 -8.31 -11.03
C TYR A 207 4.87 -9.20 -12.11
N HIS A 208 3.57 -9.55 -11.98
CA HIS A 208 2.76 -10.01 -13.10
C HIS A 208 2.04 -8.83 -13.76
N LEU A 209 2.68 -8.21 -14.77
CA LEU A 209 2.28 -6.92 -15.35
C LEU A 209 0.79 -6.84 -15.75
N ALA A 210 0.26 -7.84 -16.47
CA ALA A 210 -1.15 -7.84 -16.87
C ALA A 210 -2.11 -7.92 -15.66
N ASN A 211 -1.73 -8.64 -14.60
CA ASN A 211 -2.54 -8.77 -13.39
C ASN A 211 -2.45 -7.51 -12.53
N THR A 212 -1.30 -6.85 -12.49
CA THR A 212 -1.14 -5.51 -11.92
C THR A 212 -2.03 -4.50 -12.64
N ALA A 213 -2.04 -4.53 -13.98
CA ALA A 213 -2.92 -3.68 -14.78
C ALA A 213 -4.41 -3.96 -14.54
N ARG A 214 -4.82 -5.25 -14.47
CA ARG A 214 -6.17 -5.65 -14.06
C ARG A 214 -6.52 -5.09 -12.68
N CYS A 215 -5.62 -5.27 -11.71
CA CYS A 215 -5.82 -4.84 -10.34
C CYS A 215 -6.05 -3.34 -10.23
N TRP A 216 -5.11 -2.52 -10.71
CA TRP A 216 -5.24 -1.06 -10.57
C TRP A 216 -6.37 -0.47 -11.44
N THR A 217 -6.69 -1.09 -12.58
CA THR A 217 -7.87 -0.72 -13.38
C THR A 217 -9.16 -0.99 -12.61
N TYR A 218 -9.30 -2.18 -12.01
CA TYR A 218 -10.44 -2.54 -11.17
C TYR A 218 -10.58 -1.60 -9.97
N LEU A 219 -9.48 -1.34 -9.25
CA LEU A 219 -9.46 -0.46 -8.08
C LEU A 219 -9.81 1.00 -8.46
N THR A 220 -9.42 1.45 -9.65
CA THR A 220 -9.87 2.74 -10.19
C THR A 220 -11.37 2.76 -10.43
N GLY A 221 -11.95 1.67 -10.93
CA GLY A 221 -13.40 1.47 -11.00
C GLY A 221 -14.07 1.61 -9.64
N VAL A 222 -13.51 0.99 -8.59
CA VAL A 222 -13.99 1.11 -7.20
C VAL A 222 -13.96 2.57 -6.73
N ILE A 223 -12.85 3.29 -6.94
CA ILE A 223 -12.72 4.71 -6.57
C ILE A 223 -13.79 5.58 -7.24
N LEU A 224 -14.12 5.27 -8.50
CA LEU A 224 -15.10 6.02 -9.28
C LEU A 224 -16.55 5.54 -9.06
N GLY A 225 -16.78 4.53 -8.22
CA GLY A 225 -18.09 3.92 -8.03
C GLY A 225 -18.63 3.29 -9.33
N LYS A 226 -17.75 2.72 -10.16
CA LYS A 226 -18.07 2.11 -11.44
C LYS A 226 -17.80 0.61 -11.40
N THR A 227 -18.81 -0.16 -11.78
CA THR A 227 -18.63 -1.57 -12.15
C THR A 227 -18.13 -1.62 -13.58
N LEU A 228 -16.95 -2.23 -13.77
CA LEU A 228 -16.36 -2.43 -15.09
C LEU A 228 -16.84 -3.76 -15.69
N PRO A 229 -16.96 -3.88 -17.02
CA PRO A 229 -17.24 -5.16 -17.66
C PRO A 229 -16.07 -6.13 -17.44
N SER A 230 -16.38 -7.44 -17.47
CA SER A 230 -15.39 -8.51 -17.36
C SER A 230 -14.48 -8.55 -18.59
N GLU A 231 -15.02 -8.35 -19.79
CA GLU A 231 -14.26 -8.37 -21.04
C GLU A 231 -13.24 -7.22 -21.09
N ILE A 232 -11.97 -7.56 -21.32
CA ILE A 232 -10.92 -6.57 -21.56
C ILE A 232 -11.20 -5.90 -22.93
N PRO A 233 -11.31 -4.57 -23.00
CA PRO A 233 -11.49 -3.88 -24.28
C PRO A 233 -10.23 -4.02 -25.14
N ASP A 234 -10.37 -3.97 -26.46
CA ASP A 234 -9.21 -3.98 -27.37
C ASP A 234 -8.31 -2.75 -27.13
N HIS A 235 -7.00 -2.96 -27.05
CA HIS A 235 -5.97 -1.94 -26.85
C HIS A 235 -4.57 -2.46 -27.22
N GLU A 236 -3.56 -1.60 -27.19
CA GLU A 236 -2.18 -1.91 -27.65
C GLU A 236 -1.55 -3.18 -27.04
N PHE A 237 -1.92 -3.53 -25.80
CA PHE A 237 -1.38 -4.67 -25.06
C PHE A 237 -2.41 -5.78 -24.83
N PHE A 238 -3.50 -5.81 -25.62
CA PHE A 238 -4.62 -6.74 -25.45
C PHE A 238 -4.17 -8.22 -25.37
N THR A 239 -3.17 -8.61 -26.15
CA THR A 239 -2.65 -9.98 -26.19
C THR A 239 -2.01 -10.43 -24.87
N GLU A 240 -1.55 -9.51 -24.02
CA GLU A 240 -0.97 -9.81 -22.70
C GLU A 240 -2.02 -10.34 -21.69
N TYR A 241 -3.31 -10.20 -22.02
CA TYR A 241 -4.43 -10.63 -21.17
C TYR A 241 -4.92 -12.04 -21.50
N GLY A 242 -4.31 -12.71 -22.48
CA GLY A 242 -4.65 -14.07 -22.86
C GLY A 242 -4.37 -15.12 -21.76
N PRO A 243 -4.96 -16.31 -21.87
CA PRO A 243 -5.87 -16.72 -22.94
C PRO A 243 -7.33 -16.27 -22.73
N ASP A 244 -7.67 -15.76 -21.54
CA ASP A 244 -9.07 -15.57 -21.15
C ASP A 244 -9.63 -14.17 -21.49
N TYR A 245 -8.77 -13.15 -21.60
CA TYR A 245 -9.14 -11.76 -21.94
C TYR A 245 -10.22 -11.16 -21.01
N VAL A 246 -10.23 -11.57 -19.74
CA VAL A 246 -11.10 -11.04 -18.70
C VAL A 246 -10.33 -10.22 -17.66
N LEU A 247 -11.05 -9.33 -16.96
CA LEU A 247 -10.54 -8.44 -15.91
C LEU A 247 -10.35 -9.18 -14.58
N GLU A 248 -11.19 -10.18 -14.31
CA GLU A 248 -11.13 -10.98 -13.10
C GLU A 248 -9.87 -11.84 -13.05
N ILE A 249 -9.38 -12.09 -11.83
CA ILE A 249 -8.25 -12.98 -11.57
C ILE A 249 -8.74 -14.12 -10.71
N THR A 250 -8.50 -15.36 -11.15
CA THR A 250 -8.87 -16.55 -10.39
C THR A 250 -7.79 -16.86 -9.34
N PRO A 251 -8.16 -17.07 -8.06
CA PRO A 251 -7.23 -17.55 -7.06
C PRO A 251 -6.61 -18.89 -7.46
N SER A 252 -5.33 -19.09 -7.14
CA SER A 252 -4.68 -20.40 -7.28
C SER A 252 -5.19 -21.41 -6.24
N CYS A 253 -4.98 -22.71 -6.47
CA CYS A 253 -5.33 -23.79 -5.54
C CYS A 253 -4.40 -23.91 -4.32
N ARG A 254 -3.65 -22.85 -3.96
CA ARG A 254 -2.69 -22.89 -2.85
C ARG A 254 -3.40 -22.92 -1.48
N PRO A 255 -2.87 -23.67 -0.51
CA PRO A 255 -3.40 -23.68 0.85
C PRO A 255 -3.15 -22.33 1.53
N ASP A 256 -4.12 -21.89 2.32
CA ASP A 256 -3.96 -20.75 3.22
C ASP A 256 -3.23 -21.22 4.48
N ARG A 257 -2.04 -20.66 4.76
CA ARG A 257 -1.22 -21.01 5.94
C ARG A 257 -1.48 -20.11 7.15
N ASN A 258 -2.48 -19.24 7.07
CA ASN A 258 -2.82 -18.32 8.15
C ASN A 258 -3.81 -18.99 9.10
N GLU A 259 -3.26 -19.67 10.11
CA GLU A 259 -4.07 -20.35 11.12
C GLU A 259 -5.00 -19.35 11.87
N PRO A 260 -6.30 -19.65 12.01
CA PRO A 260 -7.25 -18.74 12.66
C PRO A 260 -6.83 -18.31 14.07
N GLN A 261 -6.25 -19.23 14.84
CA GLN A 261 -5.73 -18.92 16.18
C GLN A 261 -4.62 -17.86 16.12
N ARG A 262 -3.67 -17.99 15.19
CA ARG A 262 -2.57 -17.03 15.04
C ARG A 262 -3.07 -15.67 14.60
N ILE A 263 -4.07 -15.62 13.71
CA ILE A 263 -4.74 -14.36 13.33
C ILE A 263 -5.35 -13.68 14.56
N GLN A 264 -6.06 -14.43 15.41
CA GLN A 264 -6.67 -13.85 16.62
C GLN A 264 -5.62 -13.35 17.61
N GLU A 265 -4.48 -14.03 17.75
CA GLU A 265 -3.34 -13.57 18.56
C GLU A 265 -2.79 -12.24 18.04
N ILE A 266 -2.57 -12.12 16.73
CA ILE A 266 -2.09 -10.89 16.08
C ILE A 266 -3.09 -9.75 16.32
N LEU A 267 -4.39 -9.97 16.07
CA LEU A 267 -5.43 -8.97 16.31
C LEU A 267 -5.49 -8.55 17.78
N GLY A 268 -5.38 -9.50 18.71
CA GLY A 268 -5.34 -9.22 20.15
C GLY A 268 -4.13 -8.37 20.55
N CYS A 269 -2.96 -8.65 19.96
CA CYS A 269 -1.74 -7.90 20.17
C CYS A 269 -1.84 -6.47 19.64
N VAL A 270 -2.25 -6.31 18.38
CA VAL A 270 -2.49 -5.00 17.73
C VAL A 270 -3.49 -4.17 18.55
N LYS A 271 -4.63 -4.77 18.93
CA LYS A 271 -5.64 -4.10 19.76
C LYS A 271 -5.10 -3.71 21.13
N GLY A 272 -4.22 -4.52 21.72
CA GLY A 272 -3.51 -4.19 22.95
C GLY A 272 -2.62 -2.96 22.78
N HIS A 273 -1.82 -2.92 21.72
CA HIS A 273 -0.93 -1.81 21.39
C HIS A 273 -1.69 -0.50 21.16
N LEU A 274 -2.80 -0.55 20.42
CA LEU A 274 -3.60 0.65 20.08
C LEU A 274 -4.25 1.33 21.30
N LYS A 275 -4.36 0.66 22.46
CA LYS A 275 -4.81 1.30 23.72
C LYS A 275 -3.84 2.34 24.25
N HIS A 276 -2.60 2.35 23.77
CA HIS A 276 -1.56 3.28 24.18
C HIS A 276 -1.42 4.50 23.24
N VAL A 277 -2.16 4.52 22.13
CA VAL A 277 -2.24 5.66 21.22
C VAL A 277 -3.00 6.79 21.92
N THR A 278 -2.51 8.03 21.81
CA THR A 278 -2.98 9.21 22.57
C THR A 278 -3.40 10.35 21.66
#